data_AF-A3N2M1-F1
#
_entry.id   AF-A3N2M1-F1
#
_cell.length_a   1.000
_cell.length_b   1.000
_cell.length_c   1.000
_cell.angle_alpha   90.00
_cell.angle_beta   90.00
_cell.angle_gamma   90.00
#
_symmetry.space_group_name_H-M   'P 1'
#
loop_
_entity.id
_entity.type
_entity.pdbx_description
1 polymer ?
#
loop_
_entity_poly.entity_id
_entity_poly.type
_entity_poly.pdbx_seq_one_letter_code
_entity_poly.pdbx_strand_id
1 'polypeptide(L)'
;MELASQNGIGVVALRNANHWMRGGSYGWQAAEKGYIGICWTNALAVMPPWGAKEYRIGTNPLIVAVPTTPITMVDMSCSMYSYGMLEVHRLAGRQTFVDAGFDDDGNPTRDPATVEKNRRLMPMGFWKGSGLSIVLDMIATLLSNGESTATVTEDKDDEYCVSQVFIAIEVDRLIDGKTKDEKLNRIMDYVRTAERADPEVAVRLPGHEFTQILADNKANGIPVDDTVWAKLQSL
;
A
#
# COMPACT_ATOMS: atom_id res chain seq x y z
N MET A 1 8.82 5.66 16.20
CA MET A 1 7.89 5.97 17.32
C MET A 1 8.61 6.60 18.50
N GLU A 2 9.68 6.01 19.02
CA GLU A 2 10.47 6.60 20.13
C GLU A 2 10.90 8.06 19.87
N LEU A 3 11.44 8.34 18.67
CA LEU A 3 11.74 9.71 18.24
C LEU A 3 10.53 10.65 18.30
N ALA A 4 9.35 10.16 17.92
CA ALA A 4 8.11 10.94 17.96
C ALA A 4 7.67 11.21 19.41
N SER A 5 7.77 10.24 20.31
CA SER A 5 7.47 10.43 21.74
C SER A 5 8.35 11.51 22.39
N GLN A 6 9.56 11.73 21.89
CA GLN A 6 10.47 12.74 22.43
C GLN A 6 10.27 14.11 21.74
N ASN A 7 10.04 14.11 20.42
CA ASN A 7 10.12 15.31 19.58
C ASN A 7 8.78 15.73 18.93
N GLY A 8 7.68 15.03 19.20
CA GLY A 8 6.38 15.19 18.53
C GLY A 8 6.30 14.51 17.15
N ILE A 9 7.42 14.39 16.43
CA ILE A 9 7.52 13.67 15.16
C ILE A 9 8.84 12.90 15.09
N GLY A 10 8.80 11.71 14.49
CA GLY A 10 9.99 10.91 14.22
C GLY A 10 10.01 10.46 12.78
N VAL A 11 11.15 10.64 12.10
CA VAL A 11 11.39 10.17 10.74
C VAL A 11 12.61 9.26 10.76
N VAL A 12 12.48 8.07 10.16
CA VAL A 12 13.57 7.12 9.96
C VAL A 12 13.65 6.80 8.47
N ALA A 13 14.81 7.07 7.88
CA ALA A 13 15.12 6.68 6.51
C ALA A 13 16.10 5.51 6.52
N LEU A 14 15.77 4.45 5.80
CA LEU A 14 16.48 3.19 5.76
C LEU A 14 16.93 2.92 4.33
N ARG A 15 18.19 2.50 4.17
CA ARG A 15 18.77 2.03 2.89
C ARG A 15 19.28 0.61 3.05
N ASN A 16 19.63 -0.04 1.94
CA ASN A 16 20.13 -1.42 1.92
C ASN A 16 19.13 -2.41 2.54
N ALA A 17 17.83 -2.15 2.34
CA ALA A 17 16.76 -3.01 2.84
C ALA A 17 16.36 -4.05 1.78
N ASN A 18 15.48 -4.97 2.19
CA ASN A 18 14.78 -5.90 1.29
C ASN A 18 13.28 -5.58 1.27
N HIS A 19 12.54 -6.24 0.39
CA HIS A 19 11.09 -6.12 0.32
C HIS A 19 10.45 -6.33 1.70
N TRP A 20 9.65 -5.36 2.13
CA TRP A 20 9.10 -5.27 3.49
C TRP A 20 7.77 -6.03 3.68
N MET A 21 7.38 -6.82 2.69
CA MET A 21 6.10 -7.53 2.59
C MET A 21 4.92 -6.56 2.65
N ARG A 22 4.25 -6.48 3.80
CA ARG A 22 3.05 -5.65 3.99
C ARG A 22 3.44 -4.35 4.68
N GLY A 23 3.51 -3.26 3.92
CA GLY A 23 3.79 -1.92 4.45
C GLY A 23 2.78 -1.49 5.52
N GLY A 24 1.51 -1.86 5.37
CA GLY A 24 0.44 -1.60 6.33
C GLY A 24 0.72 -2.16 7.72
N SER A 25 1.59 -3.18 7.87
CA SER A 25 2.00 -3.68 9.19
C SER A 25 2.68 -2.60 10.03
N TYR A 26 3.48 -1.72 9.42
CA TYR A 26 4.21 -0.68 10.14
C TYR A 26 3.32 0.53 10.45
N GLY A 27 2.43 0.90 9.51
CA GLY A 27 1.40 1.91 9.75
C GLY A 27 0.46 1.49 10.88
N TRP A 28 0.01 0.22 10.87
CA TRP A 28 -0.85 -0.35 11.89
C TRP A 28 -0.20 -0.32 13.28
N GLN A 29 1.08 -0.74 13.39
CA GLN A 29 1.83 -0.67 14.65
C GLN A 29 1.93 0.75 15.22
N ALA A 30 2.01 1.78 14.37
CA ALA A 30 2.00 3.17 14.82
C ALA A 30 0.61 3.57 15.34
N ALA A 31 -0.44 3.26 14.60
CA ALA A 31 -1.82 3.56 14.97
C ALA A 31 -2.26 2.84 16.25
N GLU A 32 -1.87 1.58 16.45
CA GLU A 32 -2.10 0.83 17.70
C GLU A 32 -1.52 1.53 18.93
N LYS A 33 -0.44 2.29 18.76
CA LYS A 33 0.20 3.06 19.85
C LYS A 33 -0.27 4.52 19.92
N GLY A 34 -1.32 4.89 19.19
CA GLY A 34 -1.89 6.25 19.20
C GLY A 34 -1.15 7.28 18.34
N TYR A 35 -0.21 6.85 17.49
CA TYR A 35 0.50 7.73 16.55
C TYR A 35 -0.19 7.69 15.18
N ILE A 36 -0.12 8.80 14.44
CA ILE A 36 -0.30 8.72 12.98
C ILE A 36 0.95 8.05 12.41
N GLY A 37 0.76 7.00 11.62
CA GLY A 37 1.83 6.28 10.92
C GLY A 37 1.84 6.62 9.44
N ILE A 38 2.98 7.00 8.89
CA ILE A 38 3.17 7.17 7.44
C ILE A 38 4.43 6.40 7.05
N CYS A 39 4.36 5.55 6.04
CA CYS A 39 5.56 4.90 5.52
C CYS A 39 5.42 4.58 4.03
N TRP A 40 6.56 4.48 3.37
CA TRP A 40 6.65 4.02 1.98
C TRP A 40 8.01 3.36 1.71
N THR A 41 8.09 2.64 0.60
CA THR A 41 9.33 2.04 0.07
C THR A 41 9.45 2.42 -1.40
N ASN A 42 10.67 2.44 -1.94
CA ASN A 42 10.85 2.22 -3.37
C ASN A 42 10.96 0.72 -3.68
N ALA A 43 11.04 0.40 -4.97
CA ALA A 43 11.04 -0.95 -5.52
C ALA A 43 11.91 -0.98 -6.80
N LEU A 44 12.15 -2.16 -7.38
CA LEU A 44 12.69 -2.20 -8.75
C LEU A 44 11.67 -1.66 -9.76
N ALA A 45 12.11 -1.31 -10.97
CA ALA A 45 11.21 -0.81 -12.00
C ALA A 45 10.26 -1.93 -12.47
N VAL A 46 8.96 -1.73 -12.22
CA VAL A 46 7.92 -2.72 -12.59
C VAL A 46 6.66 -2.08 -13.17
N MET A 47 6.68 -0.75 -13.35
CA MET A 47 5.57 0.04 -13.86
C MET A 47 6.12 1.09 -14.85
N PRO A 48 5.43 1.32 -15.98
CA PRO A 48 5.79 2.40 -16.89
C PRO A 48 5.39 3.77 -16.31
N PRO A 49 6.25 4.80 -16.40
CA PRO A 49 5.83 6.17 -16.13
C PRO A 49 4.78 6.61 -17.14
N TRP A 50 3.88 7.50 -16.75
CA TRP A 50 2.81 7.97 -17.61
C TRP A 50 3.36 8.59 -18.89
N GLY A 51 2.87 8.11 -20.04
CA GLY A 51 3.37 8.47 -21.37
C GLY A 51 4.43 7.52 -21.94
N ALA A 52 4.89 6.53 -21.17
CA ALA A 52 5.81 5.50 -21.62
C ALA A 52 5.15 4.11 -21.65
N LYS A 53 5.80 3.16 -22.33
CA LYS A 53 5.44 1.73 -22.33
C LYS A 53 6.46 0.84 -21.63
N GLU A 54 7.68 1.35 -21.46
CA GLU A 54 8.77 0.66 -20.79
C GLU A 54 8.70 0.92 -19.28
N TYR A 55 8.89 -0.12 -18.46
CA TYR A 55 8.89 0.03 -17.01
C TYR A 55 10.14 0.79 -16.55
N ARG A 56 9.94 1.91 -15.85
CA ARG A 56 11.03 2.76 -15.34
C ARG A 56 10.76 3.32 -13.94
N ILE A 57 9.61 2.98 -13.35
CA ILE A 57 9.23 3.40 -11.99
C ILE A 57 8.73 2.19 -11.19
N GLY A 58 8.89 2.24 -9.87
CA GLY A 58 8.41 1.20 -8.96
C GLY A 58 6.92 1.36 -8.61
N THR A 59 6.34 0.33 -8.02
CA THR A 59 4.99 0.40 -7.42
C THR A 59 4.93 1.29 -6.18
N ASN A 60 6.06 1.50 -5.51
CA ASN A 60 6.31 2.47 -4.45
C ASN A 60 5.11 2.69 -3.51
N PRO A 61 4.67 1.66 -2.76
CA PRO A 61 3.44 1.72 -1.99
C PRO A 61 3.53 2.78 -0.88
N LEU A 62 2.43 3.49 -0.67
CA LEU A 62 2.27 4.51 0.37
C LEU A 62 1.24 4.07 1.39
N ILE A 63 1.63 4.20 2.65
CA ILE A 63 0.81 3.83 3.80
C ILE A 63 0.57 5.08 4.64
N VAL A 64 -0.69 5.27 5.03
CA VAL A 64 -1.10 6.28 6.01
C VAL A 64 -2.12 5.65 6.94
N ALA A 65 -1.79 5.59 8.23
CA ALA A 65 -2.61 5.01 9.29
C ALA A 65 -2.94 6.07 10.35
N VAL A 66 -4.21 6.15 10.72
CA VAL A 66 -4.75 7.08 11.72
C VAL A 66 -5.25 6.28 12.93
N PRO A 67 -4.93 6.69 14.17
CA PRO A 67 -5.32 5.98 15.39
C PRO A 67 -6.81 6.20 15.75
N THR A 68 -7.72 5.79 14.86
CA THR A 68 -9.16 5.72 15.10
C THR A 68 -9.56 4.37 15.70
N THR A 69 -10.82 4.24 16.14
CA THR A 69 -11.40 2.96 16.58
C THR A 69 -12.59 2.60 15.68
N PRO A 70 -12.51 1.55 14.81
CA PRO A 70 -11.30 0.78 14.47
C PRO A 70 -10.28 1.64 13.68
N ILE A 71 -9.04 1.17 13.55
CA ILE A 71 -7.97 1.89 12.84
C ILE A 71 -8.36 2.14 11.38
N THR A 72 -8.21 3.38 10.93
CA THR A 72 -8.43 3.80 9.54
C THR A 72 -7.07 3.89 8.87
N MET A 73 -6.86 3.14 7.79
CA MET A 73 -5.56 3.06 7.15
C MET A 73 -5.71 2.82 5.65
N VAL A 74 -4.89 3.52 4.86
CA VAL A 74 -4.63 3.15 3.46
C VAL A 74 -3.28 2.43 3.39
N ASP A 75 -3.25 1.35 2.61
CA ASP A 75 -2.05 0.65 2.18
C ASP A 75 -2.21 0.42 0.67
N MET A 76 -1.67 1.34 -0.12
CA MET A 76 -1.92 1.41 -1.56
C MET A 76 -0.64 1.38 -2.36
N SER A 77 -0.66 0.63 -3.46
CA SER A 77 0.34 0.72 -4.52
C SER A 77 0.13 2.01 -5.32
N CYS A 78 1.20 2.59 -5.88
CA CYS A 78 1.08 3.63 -6.90
C CYS A 78 0.59 3.06 -8.25
N SER A 79 0.45 1.75 -8.39
CA SER A 79 -0.31 1.09 -9.46
C SER A 79 -1.76 0.82 -9.03
N MET A 80 -2.70 0.80 -9.99
CA MET A 80 -4.14 0.51 -9.72
C MET A 80 -4.34 -0.82 -8.99
N TYR A 81 -3.54 -1.83 -9.36
CA TYR A 81 -3.43 -3.11 -8.66
C TYR A 81 -1.95 -3.42 -8.43
N SER A 82 -1.57 -3.93 -7.26
CA SER A 82 -0.24 -4.51 -7.07
C SER A 82 -0.16 -5.88 -7.76
N TYR A 83 1.04 -6.38 -8.07
CA TYR A 83 1.20 -7.75 -8.60
C TYR A 83 0.60 -8.81 -7.67
N GLY A 84 0.74 -8.66 -6.35
CA GLY A 84 0.07 -9.56 -5.40
C GLY A 84 -1.46 -9.54 -5.51
N MET A 85 -2.07 -8.38 -5.78
CA MET A 85 -3.52 -8.30 -6.01
C MET A 85 -3.93 -8.84 -7.39
N LEU A 86 -3.09 -8.71 -8.42
CA LEU A 86 -3.31 -9.38 -9.71
C LEU A 86 -3.31 -10.90 -9.54
N GLU A 87 -2.35 -11.43 -8.79
CA GLU A 87 -2.25 -12.86 -8.49
C GLU A 87 -3.50 -13.35 -7.75
N VAL A 88 -3.98 -12.62 -6.74
CA VAL A 88 -5.24 -12.95 -6.03
C VAL A 88 -6.44 -13.02 -6.99
N HIS A 89 -6.55 -12.09 -7.95
CA HIS A 89 -7.61 -12.13 -8.96
C HIS A 89 -7.45 -13.31 -9.93
N ARG A 90 -6.22 -13.61 -10.35
CA ARG A 90 -5.91 -14.74 -11.23
C ARG A 90 -6.22 -16.08 -10.57
N LEU A 91 -5.79 -16.29 -9.32
CA LEU A 91 -6.07 -17.50 -8.55
C LEU A 91 -7.57 -17.70 -8.32
N ALA A 92 -8.31 -16.60 -8.12
CA ALA A 92 -9.77 -16.61 -8.05
C ALA A 92 -10.48 -16.77 -9.41
N GLY A 93 -9.75 -16.91 -10.53
CA GLY A 93 -10.31 -17.10 -11.87
C GLY A 93 -11.17 -15.94 -12.37
N ARG A 94 -10.91 -14.71 -11.92
CA ARG A 94 -11.74 -13.53 -12.21
C ARG A 94 -10.93 -12.35 -12.74
N GLN A 95 -11.57 -11.53 -13.57
CA GLN A 95 -11.01 -10.25 -14.03
C GLN A 95 -10.87 -9.26 -12.87
N THR A 96 -10.03 -8.24 -13.03
CA THR A 96 -10.01 -7.08 -12.12
C THR A 96 -11.30 -6.28 -12.24
N PHE A 97 -11.64 -5.48 -11.22
CA PHE A 97 -12.88 -4.69 -11.22
C PHE A 97 -12.80 -3.48 -12.16
N VAL A 98 -11.61 -2.89 -12.28
CA VAL A 98 -11.27 -1.78 -13.18
C VAL A 98 -10.00 -2.13 -13.94
N ASP A 99 -9.63 -1.34 -14.94
CA ASP A 99 -8.42 -1.57 -15.74
C ASP A 99 -7.18 -1.66 -14.84
N ALA A 100 -6.39 -2.70 -15.05
CA ALA A 100 -5.24 -3.02 -14.22
C ALA A 100 -3.90 -2.68 -14.89
N GLY A 101 -3.91 -2.58 -16.22
CA GLY A 101 -2.75 -2.33 -17.03
C GLY A 101 -3.12 -2.09 -18.48
N PHE A 102 -2.12 -2.26 -19.34
CA PHE A 102 -2.27 -2.18 -20.78
C PHE A 102 -1.91 -3.54 -21.40
N ASP A 103 -2.59 -3.93 -22.47
CA ASP A 103 -2.21 -5.08 -23.29
C ASP A 103 -0.96 -4.78 -24.16
N ASP A 104 -0.58 -5.72 -25.01
CA ASP A 104 0.60 -5.58 -25.88
C ASP A 104 0.40 -4.49 -26.95
N ASP A 105 -0.84 -4.23 -27.36
CA ASP A 105 -1.22 -3.18 -28.31
C ASP A 105 -1.33 -1.79 -27.64
N GLY A 106 -1.32 -1.75 -26.30
CA GLY A 106 -1.41 -0.52 -25.50
C GLY A 106 -2.83 -0.10 -25.14
N ASN A 107 -3.83 -0.95 -25.34
CA ASN A 107 -5.19 -0.70 -24.87
C ASN A 107 -5.32 -1.08 -23.38
N PRO A 108 -6.15 -0.37 -22.59
CA PRO A 108 -6.44 -0.76 -21.22
C PRO A 108 -7.01 -2.18 -21.13
N THR A 109 -6.58 -2.95 -20.13
CA THR A 109 -7.05 -4.33 -19.91
C THR A 109 -7.36 -4.61 -18.44
N ARG A 110 -8.33 -5.50 -18.23
CA ARG A 110 -8.76 -6.03 -16.92
C ARG A 110 -8.32 -7.48 -16.68
N ASP A 111 -7.55 -8.05 -17.61
CA ASP A 111 -7.01 -9.39 -17.47
C ASP A 111 -5.71 -9.37 -16.64
N PRO A 112 -5.69 -9.98 -15.44
CA PRO A 112 -4.48 -10.03 -14.62
C PRO A 112 -3.30 -10.68 -15.32
N ALA A 113 -3.54 -11.77 -16.07
CA ALA A 113 -2.48 -12.56 -16.68
C ALA A 113 -1.74 -11.80 -17.79
N THR A 114 -2.48 -11.02 -18.59
CA THR A 114 -1.89 -10.13 -19.60
C THR A 114 -0.92 -9.12 -18.96
N VAL A 115 -1.34 -8.48 -17.86
CA VAL A 115 -0.53 -7.45 -17.18
C VAL A 115 0.67 -8.04 -16.46
N GLU A 116 0.53 -9.20 -15.82
CA GLU A 116 1.63 -9.94 -15.21
C GLU A 116 2.71 -10.30 -16.26
N LYS A 117 2.28 -10.72 -17.45
CA LYS A 117 3.19 -11.13 -18.54
C LYS A 117 3.96 -9.96 -19.14
N ASN A 118 3.28 -8.87 -19.47
CA ASN A 118 3.90 -7.76 -20.21
C ASN A 118 4.46 -6.65 -19.29
N ARG A 119 4.17 -6.71 -17.99
CA ARG A 119 4.61 -5.76 -16.96
C ARG A 119 4.19 -4.31 -17.22
N ARG A 120 3.08 -4.11 -17.95
CA ARG A 120 2.51 -2.79 -18.25
C ARG A 120 1.41 -2.42 -17.25
N LEU A 121 1.77 -2.39 -15.97
CA LEU A 121 0.87 -1.96 -14.90
C LEU A 121 0.33 -0.55 -15.15
N MET A 122 -0.95 -0.33 -14.86
CA MET A 122 -1.56 1.00 -14.94
C MET A 122 -1.25 1.77 -13.65
N PRO A 123 -0.62 2.97 -13.74
CA PRO A 123 -0.46 3.84 -12.58
C PRO A 123 -1.82 4.29 -12.03
N MET A 124 -1.96 4.31 -10.70
CA MET A 124 -3.19 4.70 -10.05
C MET A 124 -3.55 6.15 -10.37
N GLY A 125 -4.73 6.40 -10.94
CA GLY A 125 -5.10 7.76 -11.35
C GLY A 125 -4.16 8.33 -12.42
N PHE A 126 -3.63 7.47 -13.30
CA PHE A 126 -2.82 7.84 -14.46
C PHE A 126 -1.56 8.64 -14.06
N TRP A 127 -1.38 9.85 -14.59
CA TRP A 127 -0.22 10.69 -14.28
C TRP A 127 -0.05 10.99 -12.78
N LYS A 128 -1.12 10.91 -11.97
CA LYS A 128 -1.04 11.16 -10.52
C LYS A 128 -0.24 10.07 -9.80
N GLY A 129 -0.58 8.80 -9.98
CA GLY A 129 0.15 7.67 -9.39
C GLY A 129 1.55 7.54 -9.95
N SER A 130 1.73 7.82 -11.25
CA SER A 130 3.06 7.88 -11.86
C SER A 130 3.92 8.97 -11.20
N GLY A 131 3.38 10.18 -11.02
CA GLY A 131 4.11 11.27 -10.37
C GLY A 131 4.38 11.00 -8.89
N LEU A 132 3.41 10.43 -8.18
CA LEU A 132 3.55 10.05 -6.76
C LEU A 132 4.67 9.01 -6.57
N SER A 133 4.72 7.97 -7.41
CA SER A 133 5.77 6.95 -7.38
C SER A 133 7.17 7.58 -7.50
N ILE A 134 7.35 8.50 -8.45
CA ILE A 134 8.63 9.17 -8.70
C ILE A 134 9.08 9.98 -7.47
N VAL A 135 8.20 10.80 -6.88
CA VAL A 135 8.59 11.64 -5.74
C VAL A 135 8.83 10.82 -4.47
N LEU A 136 8.10 9.71 -4.26
CA LEU A 136 8.34 8.80 -3.15
C LEU A 136 9.74 8.15 -3.27
N ASP A 137 10.13 7.76 -4.48
CA ASP A 137 11.48 7.24 -4.76
C ASP A 137 12.57 8.28 -4.47
N MET A 138 12.38 9.51 -4.96
CA MET A 138 13.32 10.61 -4.71
C MET A 138 13.51 10.88 -3.22
N ILE A 139 12.43 10.95 -2.44
CA ILE A 139 12.53 11.23 -1.00
C ILE A 139 13.19 10.04 -0.28
N ALA A 140 12.82 8.79 -0.60
CA ALA A 140 13.41 7.62 0.02
C ALA A 140 14.93 7.55 -0.25
N THR A 141 15.33 7.79 -1.50
CA THR A 141 16.73 7.83 -1.95
C THR A 141 17.50 8.91 -1.20
N LEU A 142 17.01 10.16 -1.22
CA LEU A 142 17.71 11.32 -0.65
C LEU A 142 17.85 11.24 0.87
N LEU A 143 16.77 10.90 1.58
CA LEU A 143 16.79 10.88 3.04
C LEU A 143 17.64 9.73 3.59
N SER A 144 17.65 8.58 2.90
CA SER A 144 18.41 7.41 3.35
C SER A 144 19.86 7.42 2.85
N ASN A 145 20.19 8.27 1.87
CA ASN A 145 21.40 8.16 1.04
C ASN A 145 21.57 6.74 0.47
N GLY A 146 20.46 6.18 0.01
CA GLY A 146 20.33 4.81 -0.48
C GLY A 146 20.13 4.71 -1.98
N GLU A 147 19.78 3.51 -2.45
CA GLU A 147 19.56 3.24 -3.88
C GLU A 147 18.15 3.64 -4.31
N SER A 148 18.05 4.22 -5.50
CA SER A 148 16.79 4.58 -6.16
C SER A 148 16.20 3.39 -6.94
N THR A 149 14.97 3.53 -7.44
CA THR A 149 14.38 2.56 -8.39
C THR A 149 15.33 2.29 -9.57
N ALA A 150 15.93 3.35 -10.13
CA ALA A 150 16.83 3.23 -11.27
C ALA A 150 18.06 2.38 -10.92
N THR A 151 18.71 2.70 -9.79
CA THR A 151 19.89 1.97 -9.34
C THR A 151 19.59 0.51 -8.98
N VAL A 152 18.47 0.25 -8.29
CA VAL A 152 18.02 -1.13 -8.00
C VAL A 152 17.76 -1.90 -9.29
N THR A 153 17.27 -1.24 -10.34
CA THR A 153 16.94 -1.90 -11.61
C THR A 153 18.17 -2.14 -12.49
N GLU A 154 19.11 -1.19 -12.53
CA GLU A 154 20.23 -1.22 -13.47
C GLU A 154 21.47 -1.91 -12.90
N ASP A 155 21.70 -1.80 -11.57
CA ASP A 155 22.94 -2.24 -10.94
C ASP A 155 22.79 -3.50 -10.07
N LYS A 156 21.56 -4.00 -9.87
CA LYS A 156 21.25 -5.21 -9.09
C LYS A 156 20.62 -6.29 -9.99
N ASP A 157 20.73 -7.54 -9.58
CA ASP A 157 20.19 -8.71 -10.27
C ASP A 157 18.74 -9.04 -9.86
N ASP A 158 18.25 -8.49 -8.74
CA ASP A 158 16.88 -8.66 -8.27
C ASP A 158 16.48 -7.49 -7.32
N GLU A 159 15.28 -7.55 -6.75
CA GLU A 159 14.76 -6.54 -5.81
C GLU A 159 15.37 -6.63 -4.41
N TYR A 160 16.54 -6.01 -4.24
CA TYR A 160 17.15 -5.78 -2.93
C TYR A 160 17.89 -4.44 -2.91
N CYS A 161 18.44 -4.10 -1.75
CA CYS A 161 19.03 -2.79 -1.47
C CYS A 161 18.06 -1.61 -1.61
N VAL A 162 16.76 -1.85 -1.48
CA VAL A 162 15.72 -0.83 -1.55
C VAL A 162 15.83 0.18 -0.40
N SER A 163 15.20 1.34 -0.60
CA SER A 163 15.13 2.46 0.33
C SER A 163 13.71 2.63 0.88
N GLN A 164 13.59 2.79 2.19
CA GLN A 164 12.33 2.85 2.94
C GLN A 164 12.30 4.06 3.86
N VAL A 165 11.11 4.63 4.07
CA VAL A 165 10.92 5.74 5.01
C VAL A 165 9.76 5.42 5.93
N PHE A 166 9.97 5.69 7.22
CA PHE A 166 9.00 5.50 8.29
C PHE A 166 8.84 6.79 9.09
N ILE A 167 7.60 7.23 9.26
CA ILE A 167 7.23 8.44 9.97
C ILE A 167 6.18 8.08 11.03
N ALA A 168 6.40 8.58 12.24
CA ALA A 168 5.40 8.55 13.31
C ALA A 168 5.16 9.98 13.81
N ILE A 169 3.90 10.35 14.01
CA ILE A 169 3.50 11.68 14.48
C ILE A 169 2.66 11.51 15.75
N GLU A 170 3.05 12.17 16.83
CA GLU A 170 2.35 12.17 18.11
C GLU A 170 1.10 13.06 18.03
N VAL A 171 -0.06 12.51 18.39
CA VAL A 171 -1.34 13.21 18.27
C VAL A 171 -1.76 13.86 19.58
N ASP A 172 -1.58 13.17 20.71
CA ASP A 172 -2.18 13.54 21.99
C ASP A 172 -1.62 14.82 22.62
N ARG A 173 -0.47 15.33 22.13
CA ARG A 173 0.05 16.66 22.51
C ARG A 173 -0.67 17.81 21.82
N LEU A 174 -1.36 17.55 20.71
CA LEU A 174 -1.98 18.56 19.86
C LEU A 174 -3.50 18.64 20.06
N ILE A 175 -4.11 17.57 20.57
CA ILE A 175 -5.56 17.46 20.74
C ILE A 175 -5.85 16.53 21.92
N ASP A 176 -6.79 16.93 22.79
CA ASP A 176 -7.21 16.07 23.90
C ASP A 176 -7.98 14.84 23.39
N GLY A 177 -7.93 13.74 24.15
CA GLY A 177 -8.51 12.46 23.74
C GLY A 177 -10.00 12.53 23.42
N LYS A 178 -10.79 13.30 24.18
CA LYS A 178 -12.23 13.42 23.97
C LYS A 178 -12.53 14.16 22.65
N THR A 179 -11.90 15.31 22.44
CA THR A 179 -12.09 16.08 21.19
C THR A 179 -11.58 15.29 19.98
N LYS A 180 -10.48 14.55 20.13
CA LYS A 180 -9.95 13.66 19.10
C LYS A 180 -11.00 12.62 18.70
N ASP A 181 -11.54 11.88 19.66
CA ASP A 181 -12.51 10.82 19.39
C ASP A 181 -13.80 11.37 18.78
N GLU A 182 -14.33 12.49 19.31
CA GLU A 182 -15.53 13.14 18.77
C GLU A 182 -15.35 13.57 17.32
N LYS A 183 -14.21 14.19 16.98
CA LYS A 183 -13.93 14.64 15.60
C LYS A 183 -13.73 13.47 14.65
N LEU A 184 -12.99 12.44 15.06
CA LEU A 184 -12.75 11.26 14.25
C LEU A 184 -14.03 10.46 14.01
N ASN A 185 -14.85 10.26 15.05
CA ASN A 185 -16.15 9.61 14.92
C ASN A 185 -17.05 10.39 13.96
N ARG A 186 -17.09 11.73 14.08
CA ARG A 186 -17.85 12.56 13.14
C ARG A 186 -17.41 12.36 11.69
N ILE A 187 -16.11 12.26 11.40
CA ILE A 187 -15.60 11.99 10.05
C ILE A 187 -16.03 10.60 9.58
N MET A 188 -15.83 9.57 10.41
CA MET A 188 -16.16 8.20 10.07
C MET A 188 -17.67 8.02 9.82
N ASP A 189 -18.51 8.58 10.67
CA ASP A 189 -19.96 8.52 10.52
C ASP A 189 -20.40 9.27 9.28
N TYR A 190 -19.87 10.48 9.03
CA TYR A 190 -20.21 11.26 7.85
C TYR A 190 -19.93 10.51 6.54
N VAL A 191 -18.84 9.74 6.47
CA VAL A 191 -18.55 8.86 5.32
C VAL A 191 -19.52 7.67 5.27
N ARG A 192 -19.74 6.97 6.39
CA ARG A 192 -20.59 5.77 6.44
C ARG A 192 -22.06 6.05 6.13
N THR A 193 -22.54 7.25 6.45
CA THR A 193 -23.93 7.67 6.24
C THR A 193 -24.17 8.32 4.88
N ALA A 194 -23.16 8.38 4.01
CA ALA A 194 -23.35 8.85 2.64
C ALA A 194 -24.43 8.02 1.92
N GLU A 195 -25.19 8.67 1.03
CA GLU A 195 -26.14 7.97 0.17
C GLU A 195 -25.40 6.91 -0.65
N ARG A 196 -25.88 5.67 -0.56
CA ARG A 196 -25.22 4.53 -1.21
C ARG A 196 -25.53 4.55 -2.71
N ALA A 197 -24.51 4.37 -3.53
CA ALA A 197 -24.70 4.17 -4.98
C ALA A 197 -25.44 2.85 -5.28
N ASP A 198 -25.25 1.84 -4.43
CA ASP A 198 -26.00 0.59 -4.41
C ASP A 198 -26.57 0.38 -2.99
N PRO A 199 -27.90 0.36 -2.81
CA PRO A 199 -28.53 0.19 -1.50
C PRO A 199 -28.05 -1.04 -0.72
N GLU A 200 -27.67 -2.12 -1.41
CA GLU A 200 -27.24 -3.39 -0.82
C GLU A 200 -25.76 -3.38 -0.40
N VAL A 201 -24.97 -2.41 -0.88
CA VAL A 201 -23.54 -2.32 -0.60
C VAL A 201 -23.26 -1.20 0.41
N ALA A 202 -22.89 -1.58 1.63
CA ALA A 202 -22.49 -0.61 2.66
C ALA A 202 -21.21 0.15 2.27
N VAL A 203 -21.19 1.47 2.50
CA VAL A 203 -19.97 2.30 2.40
C VAL A 203 -18.97 1.86 3.47
N ARG A 204 -17.72 1.67 3.09
CA ARG A 204 -16.63 1.22 3.97
C ARG A 204 -15.57 2.31 4.11
N LEU A 205 -14.98 2.39 5.29
CA LEU A 205 -13.77 3.17 5.53
C LEU A 205 -12.54 2.29 5.26
N PRO A 206 -11.43 2.86 4.78
CA PRO A 206 -10.26 2.09 4.40
C PRO A 206 -9.60 1.44 5.62
N GLY A 207 -9.29 0.14 5.51
CA GLY A 207 -8.62 -0.65 6.54
C GLY A 207 -9.55 -1.18 7.65
N HIS A 208 -10.83 -0.79 7.66
CA HIS A 208 -11.79 -1.27 8.68
C HIS A 208 -12.08 -2.76 8.52
N GLU A 209 -11.95 -3.29 7.31
CA GLU A 209 -12.06 -4.71 6.97
C GLU A 209 -11.09 -5.60 7.75
N PHE A 210 -9.90 -5.10 8.14
CA PHE A 210 -8.89 -5.91 8.83
C PHE A 210 -9.37 -6.36 10.22
N THR A 211 -10.21 -5.57 10.89
CA THR A 211 -10.80 -5.94 12.19
C THR A 211 -11.71 -7.15 12.04
N GLN A 212 -12.55 -7.15 11.00
CA GLN A 212 -13.48 -8.24 10.72
C GLN A 212 -12.75 -9.50 10.28
N ILE A 213 -11.82 -9.38 9.32
CA ILE A 213 -11.01 -10.50 8.81
C ILE A 213 -10.23 -11.18 9.95
N LEU A 214 -9.65 -10.40 10.88
CA LEU A 214 -8.93 -10.95 12.03
C LEU A 214 -9.85 -11.74 12.96
N ALA A 215 -11.04 -11.22 13.25
CA ALA A 215 -12.01 -11.88 14.11
C ALA A 215 -12.49 -13.20 13.47
N ASP A 216 -12.81 -13.18 12.17
CA ASP A 216 -13.27 -14.35 11.44
C ASP A 216 -12.18 -15.43 11.35
N ASN A 217 -10.95 -15.04 11.03
CA ASN A 217 -9.82 -15.99 10.95
C ASN A 217 -9.47 -16.63 12.31
N LYS A 218 -9.62 -15.89 13.42
CA LYS A 218 -9.44 -16.44 14.76
C LYS A 218 -10.53 -17.45 15.14
N ALA A 219 -11.75 -17.21 14.71
CA ALA A 219 -12.89 -18.06 15.02
C ALA A 219 -12.97 -19.31 14.12
N ASN A 220 -12.66 -19.15 12.83
CA ASN A 220 -12.94 -20.15 11.80
C ASN A 220 -11.67 -20.77 11.16
N GLY A 221 -10.47 -20.32 11.57
CA GLY A 221 -9.21 -20.69 10.94
C GLY A 221 -8.83 -19.77 9.79
N ILE A 222 -7.57 -19.85 9.34
CA ILE A 222 -7.03 -19.02 8.26
C ILE A 222 -7.20 -19.75 6.94
N PRO A 223 -8.04 -19.27 6.01
CA PRO A 223 -8.14 -19.86 4.69
C PRO A 223 -6.84 -19.57 3.90
N VAL A 224 -6.30 -20.60 3.26
CA VAL A 224 -5.12 -20.51 2.37
C VAL A 224 -5.48 -21.18 1.06
N ASP A 225 -5.08 -20.57 -0.07
CA ASP A 225 -5.27 -21.16 -1.39
C ASP A 225 -4.51 -22.50 -1.50
N ASP A 226 -5.17 -23.54 -2.00
CA ASP A 226 -4.61 -24.89 -2.06
C ASP A 226 -3.33 -24.96 -2.90
N THR A 227 -3.22 -24.15 -3.96
CA THR A 227 -2.02 -24.11 -4.82
C THR A 227 -0.84 -23.45 -4.11
N VAL A 228 -1.12 -22.42 -3.31
CA VAL A 228 -0.11 -21.76 -2.45
C VAL A 228 0.32 -22.70 -1.33
N TRP A 229 -0.61 -23.39 -0.69
CA TRP A 229 -0.30 -24.36 0.37
C TRP A 229 0.54 -25.52 -0.14
N ALA A 230 0.19 -26.11 -1.30
CA ALA A 230 0.97 -27.17 -1.93
C ALA A 230 2.40 -26.71 -2.25
N LYS A 231 2.57 -25.47 -2.74
CA LYS A 231 3.89 -24.89 -2.99
C LYS A 231 4.71 -24.77 -1.69
N LEU A 232 4.10 -24.37 -0.58
CA LEU A 232 4.77 -24.31 0.73
C LEU A 232 5.21 -25.70 1.22
N GLN A 233 4.39 -26.72 1.01
CA GLN A 233 4.72 -28.11 1.38
C GLN A 233 5.88 -28.70 0.55
N SER A 234 6.18 -28.11 -0.62
CA SER A 234 7.27 -28.55 -1.50
C SER A 234 8.61 -27.85 -1.27
N LEU A 235 8.68 -26.89 -0.34
CA LEU A 235 9.93 -26.22 0.06
C LEU A 235 10.80 -27.15 0.92
#